data_AF-A0A0F7GBP3-F1
#
_entry.id   AF-A0A0F7GBP3-F1
#
_cell.length_a   1.000
_cell.length_b   1.000
_cell.length_c   1.000
_cell.angle_alpha   90.00
_cell.angle_beta   90.00
_cell.angle_gamma   90.00
#
_symmetry.space_group_name_H-M   'P 1'
#
loop_
_entity.id
_entity.type
_entity.pdbx_description
1 polymer ?
#
loop_
_entity_poly.entity_id
_entity_poly.type
_entity_poly.pdbx_seq_one_letter_code
_entity_poly.pdbx_strand_id
1 'polypeptide(L)'
;MKNAENETEWLQSFITLHNEAAMYIRKVEEGVNSEDEQATDQALKDAVLGLPAMLVNLKTAPDPKNKEYKDIKKKFQRGLKVFIEGCNYGITYFETPSPWNRSVWWLTAETATKQLKEVSDRLPRNQTP
;
A
#
# COMPACT_ATOMS: atom_id res chain seq x y z
N MET A 1 -17.79 21.29 17.52
CA MET A 1 -17.94 21.15 16.06
C MET A 1 -16.59 20.98 15.35
N LYS A 2 -15.54 21.76 15.66
CA LYS A 2 -14.17 21.61 15.10
C LYS A 2 -13.50 20.22 15.13
N ASN A 3 -13.96 19.29 15.98
CA ASN A 3 -13.37 17.94 16.08
C ASN A 3 -13.90 16.99 15.01
N ALA A 4 -15.18 17.09 14.63
CA ALA A 4 -15.79 16.21 13.64
C ALA A 4 -15.38 16.59 12.21
N GLU A 5 -15.20 17.88 11.95
CA GLU A 5 -14.73 18.40 10.65
C GLU A 5 -13.30 17.88 10.34
N ASN A 6 -12.39 17.96 11.31
CA ASN A 6 -11.00 17.52 11.16
C ASN A 6 -10.87 15.98 10.99
N GLU A 7 -11.73 15.20 11.66
CA GLU A 7 -11.78 13.74 11.45
C GLU A 7 -12.35 13.36 10.08
N THR A 8 -13.32 14.11 9.58
CA THR A 8 -13.91 13.90 8.25
C THR A 8 -12.90 14.22 7.15
N GLU A 9 -12.19 15.36 7.27
CA GLU A 9 -11.13 15.76 6.33
C GLU A 9 -9.98 14.77 6.31
N TRP A 10 -9.56 14.27 7.48
CA TRP A 10 -8.55 13.21 7.56
C TRP A 10 -9.03 11.94 6.87
N LEU A 11 -10.25 11.49 7.16
CA LEU A 11 -10.79 10.23 6.63
C LEU A 11 -10.93 10.29 5.10
N GLN A 12 -11.42 11.40 4.56
CA GLN A 12 -11.50 11.62 3.11
C GLN A 12 -10.10 11.57 2.48
N SER A 13 -9.14 12.32 3.02
CA SER A 13 -7.76 12.33 2.51
C SER A 13 -7.12 10.93 2.57
N PHE A 14 -7.36 10.21 3.67
CA PHE A 14 -6.84 8.86 3.87
C PHE A 14 -7.46 7.86 2.88
N ILE A 15 -8.78 7.91 2.66
CA ILE A 15 -9.48 7.03 1.71
C ILE A 15 -8.97 7.27 0.29
N THR A 16 -8.76 8.53 -0.12
CA THR A 16 -8.19 8.83 -1.44
C THR A 16 -6.81 8.19 -1.61
N LEU A 17 -5.90 8.40 -0.65
CA LEU A 17 -4.55 7.81 -0.69
C LEU A 17 -4.59 6.28 -0.64
N HIS A 18 -5.52 5.70 0.13
CA HIS A 18 -5.72 4.26 0.22
C HIS A 18 -6.18 3.67 -1.12
N ASN A 19 -7.18 4.28 -1.75
CA ASN A 19 -7.70 3.83 -3.04
C ASN A 19 -6.66 3.93 -4.16
N GLU A 20 -5.90 5.03 -4.20
CA GLU A 20 -4.81 5.20 -5.16
C GLU A 20 -3.72 4.14 -4.96
N ALA A 21 -3.31 3.88 -3.71
CA ALA A 21 -2.34 2.83 -3.42
C ALA A 21 -2.87 1.44 -3.79
N ALA A 22 -4.16 1.17 -3.52
CA ALA A 22 -4.82 -0.08 -3.84
C ALA A 22 -4.78 -0.39 -5.35
N MET A 23 -4.84 0.62 -6.21
CA MET A 23 -4.68 0.43 -7.65
C MET A 23 -3.29 -0.11 -8.02
N TYR A 24 -2.21 0.41 -7.42
CA TYR A 24 -0.86 -0.11 -7.67
C TYR A 24 -0.71 -1.54 -7.15
N ILE A 25 -1.19 -1.80 -5.93
CA ILE A 25 -1.15 -3.13 -5.31
C ILE A 25 -1.87 -4.15 -6.20
N ARG A 26 -3.08 -3.82 -6.64
CA ARG A 26 -3.88 -4.68 -7.51
C ARG A 26 -3.18 -5.00 -8.83
N LYS A 27 -2.55 -4.01 -9.47
CA LYS A 27 -1.78 -4.23 -10.71
C LYS A 27 -0.63 -5.23 -10.50
N VAL A 28 0.08 -5.11 -9.37
CA VAL A 28 1.16 -6.05 -9.02
C VAL A 28 0.58 -7.45 -8.79
N GLU A 29 -0.52 -7.57 -8.05
CA GLU A 29 -1.20 -8.85 -7.83
C GLU A 29 -1.69 -9.48 -9.14
N GLU A 30 -2.28 -8.69 -10.03
CA GLU A 30 -2.75 -9.14 -11.34
C GLU A 30 -1.58 -9.64 -12.21
N GLY A 31 -0.46 -8.92 -12.24
CA GLY A 31 0.74 -9.35 -12.97
C GLY A 31 1.31 -10.67 -12.43
N VAL A 32 1.46 -10.78 -11.10
CA VAL A 32 1.95 -12.02 -10.46
C VAL A 32 1.04 -13.21 -10.76
N ASN A 33 -0.27 -13.01 -10.76
CA ASN A 33 -1.26 -14.07 -11.00
C ASN A 33 -1.41 -14.43 -12.49
N SER A 34 -1.03 -13.54 -13.41
CA SER A 34 -1.10 -13.82 -14.85
C SER A 34 0.10 -14.61 -15.37
N GLU A 35 1.12 -14.85 -14.53
CA GLU A 35 2.39 -15.48 -14.91
C GLU A 35 3.12 -14.75 -16.06
N ASP A 36 2.79 -13.48 -16.29
CA ASP A 36 3.43 -12.63 -17.30
C ASP A 36 4.56 -11.86 -16.64
N GLU A 37 5.80 -12.30 -16.86
CA GLU A 37 6.99 -11.70 -16.26
C GLU A 37 7.16 -10.23 -16.66
N GLN A 38 6.82 -9.86 -17.90
CA GLN A 38 6.97 -8.49 -18.39
C GLN A 38 5.92 -7.57 -17.76
N ALA A 39 4.66 -8.02 -17.70
CA ALA A 39 3.59 -7.28 -17.03
C ALA A 39 3.88 -7.13 -15.53
N THR A 40 4.41 -8.19 -14.90
CA THR A 40 4.80 -8.17 -13.48
C THR A 40 5.92 -7.17 -13.23
N ASP A 41 7.02 -7.23 -13.99
CA ASP A 41 8.15 -6.30 -13.85
C ASP A 41 7.71 -4.85 -14.00
N GLN A 42 6.87 -4.55 -15.02
CA GLN A 42 6.36 -3.20 -15.22
C GLN A 42 5.46 -2.74 -14.05
N ALA A 43 4.57 -3.60 -13.55
CA ALA A 43 3.71 -3.26 -12.43
C ALA A 43 4.51 -2.99 -11.13
N LEU A 44 5.59 -3.75 -10.90
CA LEU A 44 6.50 -3.53 -9.77
C LEU A 44 7.21 -2.19 -9.89
N LYS A 45 7.72 -1.85 -11.08
CA LYS A 45 8.38 -0.55 -11.35
C LYS A 45 7.43 0.62 -11.15
N ASP A 46 6.21 0.53 -11.68
CA ASP A 46 5.18 1.54 -11.49
C ASP A 46 4.87 1.77 -10.00
N ALA A 47 4.75 0.69 -9.23
CA ALA A 47 4.51 0.76 -7.79
C ALA A 47 5.66 1.43 -7.03
N VAL A 48 6.92 1.10 -7.36
CA VAL A 48 8.10 1.72 -6.74
C VAL A 48 8.24 3.19 -7.09
N LEU A 49 7.78 3.62 -8.27
CA LEU A 49 7.76 5.04 -8.65
C LEU A 49 6.62 5.82 -7.99
N GLY A 50 5.41 5.25 -7.95
CA GLY A 50 4.21 5.96 -7.50
C GLY A 50 3.99 5.97 -5.98
N LEU A 51 4.22 4.85 -5.30
CA LEU A 51 3.85 4.68 -3.89
C LEU A 51 4.73 5.46 -2.89
N PRO A 52 6.03 5.74 -3.12
CA PRO A 52 6.83 6.51 -2.16
C PRO A 52 6.27 7.92 -1.90
N ALA A 53 5.76 8.60 -2.94
CA ALA A 53 5.15 9.91 -2.80
C ALA A 53 3.88 9.84 -1.92
N MET A 54 3.07 8.79 -2.08
CA MET A 54 1.91 8.56 -1.22
C MET A 54 2.31 8.32 0.25
N LEU A 55 3.40 7.60 0.48
CA LEU A 55 3.91 7.41 1.84
C LEU A 55 4.35 8.74 2.48
N VAL A 56 4.94 9.65 1.71
CA VAL A 56 5.25 11.01 2.16
C VAL A 56 3.97 11.77 2.47
N ASN A 57 2.98 11.76 1.58
CA ASN A 57 1.68 12.42 1.77
C ASN A 57 0.94 11.89 3.02
N LEU A 58 0.99 10.58 3.28
CA LEU A 58 0.42 9.97 4.49
C LEU A 58 1.12 10.43 5.77
N LYS A 59 2.43 10.69 5.72
CA LYS A 59 3.21 11.17 6.88
C LYS A 59 2.93 12.63 7.19
N THR A 60 2.68 13.44 6.17
CA THR A 60 2.40 14.88 6.31
C THR A 60 0.91 15.16 6.51
N ALA A 61 0.02 14.22 6.18
CA ALA A 61 -1.40 14.33 6.45
C ALA A 61 -1.68 14.53 7.95
N PRO A 62 -2.73 15.29 8.33
CA PRO A 62 -3.14 15.46 9.71
C PRO A 62 -3.20 14.14 10.48
N ASP A 63 -2.85 14.16 11.76
CA ASP A 63 -3.01 12.99 12.60
C ASP A 63 -4.46 12.91 13.11
N PRO A 64 -5.13 11.75 12.94
CA PRO A 64 -6.48 11.58 13.46
C PRO A 64 -6.45 11.64 14.98
N LYS A 65 -7.47 12.19 15.62
CA LYS A 65 -7.54 12.25 17.10
C LYS A 65 -7.90 10.89 17.69
N ASN A 66 -8.82 10.17 17.05
CA ASN A 66 -9.22 8.82 17.44
C ASN A 66 -8.04 7.82 17.41
N LYS A 67 -7.87 7.07 18.50
CA LYS A 67 -6.81 6.05 18.66
C LYS A 67 -6.87 4.96 17.58
N GLU A 68 -8.06 4.48 17.24
CA GLU A 68 -8.26 3.47 16.20
C GLU A 68 -7.80 3.96 14.84
N TYR A 69 -8.14 5.19 14.47
CA TYR A 69 -7.69 5.80 13.22
C TYR A 69 -6.17 6.04 13.18
N LYS A 70 -5.55 6.39 14.32
CA LYS A 70 -4.09 6.44 14.43
C LYS A 70 -3.46 5.08 14.16
N ASP A 71 -4.05 4.02 14.71
CA ASP A 71 -3.56 2.65 14.52
C ASP A 71 -3.75 2.18 13.07
N ILE A 72 -4.88 2.53 12.44
CA ILE A 72 -5.14 2.28 11.01
C ILE A 72 -4.11 2.99 10.13
N LYS A 73 -3.88 4.30 10.35
CA LYS A 73 -2.86 5.09 9.63
C LYS A 73 -1.47 4.45 9.73
N LYS A 74 -1.05 4.07 10.95
CA LYS A 74 0.25 3.45 11.20
C LYS A 74 0.38 2.08 10.55
N LYS A 75 -0.66 1.23 10.63
CA LYS A 75 -0.69 -0.07 9.96
C LYS A 75 -0.57 0.10 8.45
N PHE A 76 -1.32 1.03 7.88
CA PHE A 76 -1.27 1.31 6.45
C PHE A 76 0.11 1.79 5.99
N GLN A 77 0.70 2.75 6.71
CA GLN A 77 2.06 3.23 6.43
C GLN A 77 3.10 2.11 6.48
N ARG A 78 3.02 1.21 7.49
CA ARG A 78 3.93 0.07 7.60
C ARG A 78 3.71 -0.94 6.46
N GLY A 79 2.46 -1.30 6.20
CA GLY A 79 2.10 -2.22 5.12
C GLY A 79 2.59 -1.70 3.76
N LEU A 80 2.36 -0.41 3.48
CA LEU A 80 2.80 0.21 2.23
C LEU A 80 4.32 0.27 2.11
N LYS A 81 5.03 0.56 3.21
CA LYS A 81 6.50 0.53 3.22
C LYS A 81 7.05 -0.87 2.90
N VAL A 82 6.52 -1.90 3.56
CA VAL A 82 6.94 -3.30 3.34
C VAL A 82 6.57 -3.74 1.91
N PHE A 83 5.43 -3.28 1.38
CA PHE A 83 5.04 -3.54 0.01
C PHE A 83 6.05 -2.97 -0.99
N ILE A 84 6.43 -1.69 -0.84
CA ILE A 84 7.44 -1.04 -1.69
C ILE A 84 8.79 -1.77 -1.60
N GLU A 85 9.21 -2.16 -0.40
CA GLU A 85 10.43 -2.96 -0.21
C GLU A 85 10.32 -4.30 -0.97
N GLY A 86 9.18 -4.99 -0.86
CA GLY A 86 8.91 -6.21 -1.61
C GLY A 86 8.92 -6.01 -3.13
N CYS A 87 8.39 -4.90 -3.62
CA CYS A 87 8.46 -4.57 -5.05
C CYS A 87 9.90 -4.40 -5.53
N ASN A 88 10.76 -3.73 -4.74
CA ASN A 88 12.19 -3.59 -5.07
C ASN A 88 12.89 -4.95 -5.14
N TYR A 89 12.59 -5.88 -4.23
CA TYR A 89 13.10 -7.25 -4.31
C TYR A 89 12.60 -8.00 -5.55
N GLY A 90 11.33 -7.79 -5.93
CA GLY A 90 10.77 -8.32 -7.17
C GLY A 90 11.50 -7.79 -8.42
N ILE A 91 11.70 -6.48 -8.53
CA ILE A 91 12.48 -5.86 -9.63
C ILE A 91 13.89 -6.45 -9.66
N THR A 92 14.55 -6.51 -8.51
CA THR A 92 15.91 -7.07 -8.41
C THR A 92 15.94 -8.54 -8.84
N TYR A 93 14.90 -9.32 -8.56
CA TYR A 93 14.78 -10.70 -9.04
C TYR A 93 14.66 -10.77 -10.56
N PHE A 94 13.86 -9.91 -11.20
CA PHE A 94 13.74 -9.90 -12.67
C PHE A 94 15.00 -9.39 -13.37
N GLU A 95 15.69 -8.41 -12.78
CA GLU A 95 16.96 -7.89 -13.32
C GLU A 95 18.14 -8.83 -13.05
N THR A 96 18.15 -9.50 -11.90
CA THR A 96 19.20 -10.42 -11.46
C THR A 96 18.60 -11.61 -10.71
N PRO A 97 18.19 -12.66 -11.44
CA PRO A 97 17.52 -13.82 -10.86
C PRO A 97 18.34 -14.50 -9.77
N SER A 98 17.78 -14.51 -8.57
CA SER A 98 18.36 -15.19 -7.40
C SER A 98 17.24 -15.82 -6.58
N PRO A 99 17.41 -17.08 -6.11
CA PRO A 99 16.45 -17.72 -5.22
C PRO A 99 16.19 -16.89 -3.96
N TRP A 100 17.21 -16.18 -3.45
CA TRP A 100 17.06 -15.32 -2.29
C TRP A 100 16.15 -14.13 -2.57
N ASN A 101 16.38 -13.41 -3.69
CA ASN A 101 15.53 -12.27 -4.08
C ASN A 101 14.07 -12.71 -4.27
N ARG A 102 13.86 -13.87 -4.91
CA ARG A 102 12.54 -14.47 -5.08
C ARG A 102 11.87 -14.75 -3.73
N SER A 103 12.55 -15.44 -2.82
CA SER A 103 12.00 -15.76 -1.50
C SER A 103 11.67 -14.50 -0.68
N VAL A 104 12.55 -13.50 -0.69
CA VAL A 104 12.31 -12.25 0.04
C VAL A 104 11.15 -11.48 -0.55
N TRP A 105 11.06 -11.39 -1.88
CA TRP A 105 9.91 -10.78 -2.55
C TRP A 105 8.59 -11.44 -2.15
N TRP A 106 8.49 -12.76 -2.23
CA TRP A 106 7.27 -13.48 -1.84
C TRP A 106 6.87 -13.24 -0.38
N LEU A 107 7.82 -13.36 0.56
CA LEU A 107 7.56 -13.17 1.99
C LEU A 107 7.12 -11.74 2.33
N THR A 108 7.76 -10.75 1.72
CA THR A 108 7.45 -9.33 1.94
C THR A 108 6.12 -8.94 1.31
N ALA A 109 5.83 -9.42 0.10
CA ALA A 109 4.55 -9.22 -0.56
C ALA A 109 3.39 -9.81 0.26
N GLU A 110 3.49 -11.08 0.69
CA GLU A 110 2.46 -11.73 1.50
C GLU A 110 2.21 -10.98 2.82
N THR A 111 3.28 -10.62 3.52
CA THR A 111 3.20 -9.87 4.78
C THR A 111 2.55 -8.50 4.58
N ALA A 112 2.91 -7.80 3.51
CA ALA A 112 2.37 -6.49 3.20
C ALA A 112 0.88 -6.56 2.83
N THR A 113 0.50 -7.46 1.91
CA THR A 113 -0.88 -7.63 1.47
C THR A 113 -1.80 -7.98 2.64
N LYS A 114 -1.35 -8.84 3.57
CA LYS A 114 -2.10 -9.14 4.79
C LYS A 114 -2.34 -7.89 5.65
N GLN A 115 -1.32 -7.08 5.89
CA GLN A 115 -1.45 -5.85 6.68
C GLN A 115 -2.35 -4.80 6.00
N LEU A 116 -2.26 -4.69 4.68
CA LEU A 116 -3.07 -3.77 3.88
C LEU A 116 -4.54 -4.21 3.84
N LYS A 117 -4.81 -5.51 3.75
CA LYS A 117 -6.16 -6.06 3.84
C LYS A 117 -6.80 -5.78 5.20
N GLU A 118 -6.05 -5.96 6.30
CA GLU A 118 -6.54 -5.61 7.64
C GLU A 118 -6.91 -4.12 7.77
N VAL A 119 -6.21 -3.23 7.06
CA VAL A 119 -6.56 -1.80 7.01
C VAL A 119 -7.89 -1.62 6.28
N SER A 120 -8.02 -2.20 5.09
CA SER A 120 -9.24 -2.12 4.27
C SER A 120 -10.47 -2.63 5.02
N ASP A 121 -10.34 -3.74 5.75
CA ASP A 121 -11.45 -4.33 6.51
C ASP A 121 -11.92 -3.48 7.70
N ARG A 122 -11.05 -2.59 8.20
CA ARG A 122 -11.34 -1.69 9.32
C ARG A 122 -11.78 -0.30 8.89
N LEU A 123 -11.71 0.01 7.59
CA LEU A 123 -12.27 1.25 7.06
C LEU A 123 -13.80 1.14 7.01
N PRO A 124 -14.53 2.21 7.35
CA PRO A 124 -15.99 2.21 7.27
C PRO A 124 -16.41 1.97 5.81
N ARG A 125 -17.17 0.89 5.57
CA ARG A 125 -17.51 0.42 4.21
C ARG A 125 -18.52 1.29 3.45
N ASN A 126 -19.01 2.39 4.04
CA ASN A 126 -20.08 3.22 3.46
C ASN A 126 -19.75 4.71 3.57
N GLN A 127 -18.82 5.22 2.76
CA GLN A 127 -18.73 6.65 2.41
C GLN A 127 -18.16 6.81 0.98
N THR A 128 -18.77 6.12 0.02
CA THR A 128 -18.74 6.57 -1.38
C THR A 128 -20.02 7.40 -1.58
N PRO A 129 -19.96 8.62 -2.15
CA PRO A 129 -21.18 9.38 -2.46
C PRO A 129 -22.14 8.60 -3.36
#